data_AF-A3K3G6-F1
#
_entry.id   AF-A3K3G6-F1
#
_cell.length_a   1.000
_cell.length_b   1.000
_cell.length_c   1.000
_cell.angle_alpha   90.00
_cell.angle_beta   90.00
_cell.angle_gamma   90.00
#
_symmetry.space_group_name_H-M   'P 1'
#
loop_
_entity.id
_entity.type
_entity.pdbx_description
1 polymer ?
#
loop_
_entity_poly.entity_id
_entity_poly.type
_entity_poly.pdbx_seq_one_letter_code
_entity_poly.pdbx_strand_id
1 'polypeptide(L)'
;MLAVALLAAAFSTRNPATRAAEDYARQIATASAGTYLTLRTLNAFLSTAQELEVGGSFVVQGSAQPLKWLEPVDDTVERIAQVVFFVMVATGALAVALAPASGVGWAVLAGAALLALVTAGRGRGGHVARRMGLYGAFLAVALPGAFLLSALLADRMTAQVWARHSAIVDEITAQVDPAVAVPVEGSGVMGALQGARMEFERYSTMAGALYERSDALVQSLIALLAVFLFKMLVLPLMILAGAWIGLRALDGR
;
A
#
# COMPACT_ATOMS: atom_id res chain seq x y z
N MET A 1 5.61 -33.54 15.55
CA MET A 1 5.92 -32.17 16.01
C MET A 1 7.37 -31.79 15.71
N LEU A 2 8.38 -32.41 16.35
CA LEU A 2 9.80 -32.08 16.12
C LEU A 2 10.25 -32.19 14.65
N ALA A 3 10.00 -33.33 14.00
CA ALA A 3 10.38 -33.54 12.60
C ALA A 3 9.67 -32.56 11.64
N VAL A 4 8.39 -32.26 11.91
CA VAL A 4 7.61 -31.29 11.12
C VAL A 4 8.14 -29.87 11.31
N ALA A 5 8.52 -29.49 12.54
CA ALA A 5 9.07 -28.17 12.83
C ALA A 5 10.49 -27.99 12.25
N LEU A 6 11.33 -29.03 12.29
CA LEU A 6 12.66 -29.02 11.65
C LEU A 6 12.55 -28.95 10.13
N LEU A 7 11.65 -29.73 9.52
CA LEU A 7 11.38 -29.65 8.09
C LEU A 7 10.80 -28.28 7.71
N ALA A 8 9.86 -27.74 8.48
CA ALA A 8 9.29 -26.42 8.22
C ALA A 8 10.29 -25.27 8.44
N ALA A 9 11.26 -25.42 9.36
CA ALA A 9 12.36 -24.49 9.52
C ALA A 9 13.34 -24.57 8.33
N ALA A 10 13.73 -25.79 7.94
CA ALA A 10 14.62 -26.05 6.80
C ALA A 10 14.02 -25.65 5.45
N PHE A 11 12.68 -25.71 5.34
CA PHE A 11 11.92 -25.34 4.14
C PHE A 11 11.02 -24.12 4.36
N SER A 12 11.40 -23.22 5.27
CA SER A 12 10.63 -22.01 5.57
C SER A 12 10.34 -21.14 4.34
N THR A 13 11.28 -21.09 3.39
CA THR A 13 11.12 -20.43 2.08
C THR A 13 10.24 -21.17 1.07
N ARG A 14 9.85 -22.42 1.37
CA ARG A 14 8.93 -23.25 0.54
C ARG A 14 7.59 -23.49 1.24
N ASN A 15 7.36 -22.93 2.42
CA ASN A 15 6.10 -23.08 3.12
C ASN A 15 4.99 -22.33 2.34
N PRO A 16 3.94 -23.03 1.88
CA PRO A 16 2.89 -22.41 1.07
C PRO A 16 2.14 -21.31 1.82
N ALA A 17 1.98 -21.43 3.15
CA ALA A 17 1.32 -20.40 3.94
C ALA A 17 2.14 -19.11 4.02
N THR A 18 3.46 -19.24 4.22
CA THR A 18 4.38 -18.10 4.24
C THR A 18 4.41 -17.42 2.87
N ARG A 19 4.55 -18.19 1.79
CA ARG A 19 4.55 -17.64 0.42
C ARG A 19 3.27 -16.90 0.08
N ALA A 20 2.12 -17.48 0.40
CA ALA A 20 0.84 -16.82 0.15
C ALA A 20 0.70 -15.50 0.95
N ALA A 21 1.21 -15.43 2.18
CA ALA A 21 1.26 -14.19 2.94
C ALA A 21 2.22 -13.15 2.32
N GLU A 22 3.39 -13.59 1.84
CA GLU A 22 4.35 -12.74 1.11
C GLU A 22 3.77 -12.19 -0.18
N ASP A 23 3.13 -13.03 -0.97
CA ASP A 23 2.52 -12.66 -2.24
C ASP A 23 1.39 -11.65 -2.02
N TYR A 24 0.59 -11.83 -0.97
CA TYR A 24 -0.43 -10.85 -0.58
C TYR A 24 0.19 -9.49 -0.19
N ALA A 25 1.22 -9.49 0.66
CA ALA A 25 1.92 -8.27 1.05
C ALA A 25 2.56 -7.57 -0.16
N ARG A 26 3.15 -8.33 -1.09
CA ARG A 26 3.74 -7.83 -2.34
C ARG A 26 2.67 -7.23 -3.25
N GLN A 27 1.50 -7.85 -3.36
CA GLN A 27 0.39 -7.34 -4.15
C GLN A 27 -0.11 -5.99 -3.62
N ILE A 28 -0.25 -5.83 -2.29
CA ILE A 28 -0.58 -4.54 -1.69
C ILE A 28 0.50 -3.51 -2.00
N ALA A 29 1.78 -3.86 -1.83
CA ALA A 29 2.90 -2.97 -2.13
C ALA A 29 2.86 -2.46 -3.57
N THR A 30 2.66 -3.35 -4.54
CA THR A 30 2.56 -3.00 -5.97
C THR A 30 1.35 -2.11 -6.26
N ALA A 31 0.19 -2.42 -5.70
CA ALA A 31 -1.02 -1.62 -5.88
C ALA A 31 -0.90 -0.22 -5.26
N SER A 32 -0.31 -0.12 -4.06
CA SER A 32 -0.01 1.15 -3.41
C SER A 32 1.05 1.95 -4.18
N ALA A 33 2.06 1.30 -4.76
CA ALA A 33 3.05 1.95 -5.62
C ALA A 33 2.41 2.62 -6.84
N GLY A 34 1.50 1.92 -7.53
CA GLY A 34 0.74 2.49 -8.64
C GLY A 34 -0.04 3.73 -8.22
N THR A 35 -0.78 3.63 -7.11
CA THR A 35 -1.56 4.76 -6.57
C THR A 35 -0.66 5.95 -6.18
N TYR A 36 0.49 5.68 -5.55
CA TYR A 36 1.47 6.71 -5.18
C TYR A 36 2.03 7.44 -6.41
N LEU A 37 2.39 6.71 -7.46
CA LEU A 37 2.87 7.29 -8.70
C LEU A 37 1.78 8.17 -9.35
N THR A 38 0.54 7.71 -9.40
CA THR A 38 -0.60 8.51 -9.90
C THR A 38 -0.75 9.82 -9.12
N LEU A 39 -0.71 9.77 -7.79
CA LEU A 39 -0.79 10.95 -6.93
C LEU A 39 0.38 11.91 -7.16
N ARG A 40 1.59 11.37 -7.33
CA ARG A 40 2.79 12.19 -7.56
C ARG A 40 2.75 12.87 -8.92
N THR A 41 2.31 12.17 -9.95
CA THR A 41 2.10 12.72 -11.29
C THR A 41 1.04 13.81 -11.26
N LEU A 42 -0.06 13.58 -10.53
CA LEU A 42 -1.13 14.57 -10.40
C LEU A 42 -0.67 15.83 -9.66
N ASN A 43 0.06 15.69 -8.55
CA ASN A 43 0.65 16.84 -7.85
C ASN A 43 1.60 17.62 -8.79
N ALA A 44 2.50 16.93 -9.49
CA ALA A 44 3.40 17.59 -10.45
C ALA A 44 2.63 18.33 -11.57
N PHE A 45 1.53 17.76 -12.05
CA PHE A 45 0.66 18.37 -13.05
C PHE A 45 -0.05 19.62 -12.49
N LEU A 46 -0.64 19.53 -11.29
CA LEU A 46 -1.31 20.67 -10.65
C LEU A 46 -0.34 21.79 -10.30
N SER A 47 0.85 21.45 -9.78
CA SER A 47 1.93 22.41 -9.48
C SER A 47 2.35 23.17 -10.74
N THR A 48 2.55 22.48 -11.87
CA THR A 48 2.86 23.13 -13.16
C THR A 48 1.72 24.03 -13.63
N ALA A 49 0.46 23.61 -13.48
CA ALA A 49 -0.71 24.42 -13.84
C ALA A 49 -0.78 25.72 -13.02
N GLN A 50 -0.47 25.65 -11.72
CA GLN A 50 -0.44 26.80 -10.83
C GLN A 50 0.71 27.77 -11.16
N GLU A 51 1.93 27.26 -11.42
CA GLU A 51 3.09 28.10 -11.75
C GLU A 51 2.89 28.90 -13.05
N LEU A 52 2.27 28.29 -14.07
CA LEU A 52 2.04 28.92 -15.37
C LEU A 52 1.02 30.07 -15.31
N GLU A 53 -0.01 29.98 -14.46
CA GLU A 53 -0.98 31.07 -14.29
C GLU A 53 -0.34 32.28 -13.59
N VAL A 54 0.50 32.05 -12.58
CA VAL A 54 1.19 33.11 -11.86
C VAL A 54 2.16 33.86 -12.79
N GLY A 55 2.82 33.15 -13.70
CA GLY A 55 3.71 33.74 -14.73
C GLY A 55 3.00 34.49 -15.86
N GLY A 56 1.75 34.15 -16.18
CA GLY A 56 0.95 34.79 -17.25
C GLY A 56 0.20 36.05 -16.83
N SER A 57 0.05 36.30 -15.52
CA SER A 57 -0.75 37.41 -14.97
C SER A 57 -0.15 38.81 -15.12
N PHE A 58 1.02 38.96 -15.76
CA PHE A 58 1.70 40.25 -15.87
C PHE A 58 1.09 41.24 -16.90
N VAL A 59 -0.03 40.91 -17.58
CA VAL A 59 -0.58 41.77 -18.67
C VAL A 59 -2.08 42.07 -18.60
N VAL A 60 -2.91 41.41 -17.80
CA VAL A 60 -4.35 41.73 -17.75
C VAL A 60 -4.86 41.86 -16.32
N GLN A 61 -5.17 43.10 -15.97
CA GLN A 61 -5.79 43.56 -14.73
C GLN A 61 -7.21 43.01 -14.62
N GLY A 62 -7.35 41.73 -14.24
CA GLY A 62 -8.62 41.06 -13.98
C GLY A 62 -8.53 40.27 -12.67
N SER A 63 -9.05 40.86 -11.60
CA SER A 63 -8.99 40.36 -10.23
C SER A 63 -9.93 39.16 -9.99
N ALA A 64 -9.54 37.99 -10.46
CA ALA A 64 -10.00 36.72 -9.91
C ALA A 64 -8.83 35.75 -10.03
N GLN A 65 -8.14 35.46 -8.91
CA GLN A 65 -7.14 34.39 -8.80
C GLN A 65 -7.91 33.09 -8.58
N PRO A 66 -8.28 32.32 -9.63
CA PRO A 66 -9.18 31.19 -9.48
C PRO A 66 -8.46 29.98 -8.86
N LEU A 67 -7.13 29.89 -9.02
CA LEU A 67 -6.38 28.68 -8.69
C LEU A 67 -5.61 28.75 -7.35
N LYS A 68 -5.56 29.89 -6.62
CA LYS A 68 -5.13 29.87 -5.20
C LYS A 68 -6.07 29.07 -4.30
N TRP A 69 -7.30 28.84 -4.76
CA TRP A 69 -8.24 27.94 -4.10
C TRP A 69 -7.87 26.44 -4.26
N LEU A 70 -6.83 26.09 -5.01
CA LEU A 70 -6.34 24.71 -5.15
C LEU A 70 -5.35 24.26 -4.09
N GLU A 71 -4.78 25.18 -3.32
CA GLU A 71 -3.82 24.87 -2.24
C GLU A 71 -4.35 23.79 -1.27
N PRO A 72 -5.64 23.81 -0.83
CA PRO A 72 -6.17 22.76 0.04
C PRO A 72 -6.25 21.39 -0.64
N VAL A 73 -6.48 21.33 -1.96
CA VAL A 73 -6.59 20.07 -2.70
C VAL A 73 -5.20 19.45 -2.88
N ASP A 74 -4.21 20.25 -3.30
CA ASP A 74 -2.83 19.78 -3.43
C ASP A 74 -2.27 19.27 -2.10
N ASP A 75 -2.47 20.01 -1.00
CA ASP A 75 -2.09 19.59 0.36
C ASP A 75 -2.72 18.24 0.75
N THR A 76 -3.98 17.99 0.38
CA THR A 76 -4.63 16.71 0.66
C THR A 76 -4.04 15.57 -0.18
N VAL A 77 -3.77 15.83 -1.46
CA VAL A 77 -3.14 14.86 -2.37
C VAL A 77 -1.73 14.51 -1.88
N GLU A 78 -0.93 15.49 -1.45
CA GLU A 78 0.40 15.28 -0.89
C GLU A 78 0.34 14.42 0.37
N ARG A 79 -0.55 14.75 1.31
CA ARG A 79 -0.73 13.95 2.54
C ARG A 79 -1.15 12.52 2.24
N ILE A 80 -2.10 12.31 1.33
CA ILE A 80 -2.55 10.97 0.93
C ILE A 80 -1.37 10.22 0.28
N ALA A 81 -0.62 10.86 -0.61
CA ALA A 81 0.55 10.26 -1.26
C ALA A 81 1.60 9.82 -0.25
N GLN A 82 1.88 10.63 0.76
CA GLN A 82 2.82 10.30 1.82
C GLN A 82 2.37 9.06 2.61
N VAL A 83 1.08 8.95 2.95
CA VAL A 83 0.56 7.77 3.66
C VAL A 83 0.63 6.52 2.76
N VAL A 84 0.21 6.62 1.50
CA VAL A 84 0.27 5.52 0.53
C VAL A 84 1.72 5.05 0.33
N PHE A 85 2.68 5.97 0.28
CA PHE A 85 4.10 5.66 0.25
C PHE A 85 4.54 4.83 1.47
N PHE A 86 4.16 5.25 2.69
CA PHE A 86 4.46 4.48 3.89
C PHE A 86 3.84 3.09 3.86
N VAL A 87 2.60 2.96 3.37
CA VAL A 87 1.94 1.65 3.20
C VAL A 87 2.71 0.77 2.23
N MET A 88 3.13 1.30 1.07
CA MET A 88 3.95 0.60 0.09
C MET A 88 5.27 0.11 0.70
N VAL A 89 6.00 0.97 1.40
CA VAL A 89 7.29 0.62 2.01
C VAL A 89 7.11 -0.41 3.12
N ALA A 90 6.13 -0.23 4.01
CA ALA A 90 5.87 -1.14 5.10
C ALA A 90 5.47 -2.54 4.60
N THR A 91 4.63 -2.61 3.57
CA THR A 91 4.20 -3.89 2.96
C THR A 91 5.30 -4.57 2.17
N GLY A 92 6.12 -3.80 1.44
CA GLY A 92 7.32 -4.32 0.78
C GLY A 92 8.31 -4.90 1.79
N ALA A 93 8.59 -4.18 2.89
CA ALA A 93 9.47 -4.65 3.95
C ALA A 93 8.91 -5.92 4.63
N LEU A 94 7.61 -5.95 4.91
CA LEU A 94 6.94 -7.11 5.47
C LEU A 94 7.03 -8.33 4.55
N ALA A 95 6.79 -8.15 3.25
CA ALA A 95 6.90 -9.23 2.26
C ALA A 95 8.30 -9.85 2.22
N VAL A 96 9.35 -9.07 2.49
CA VAL A 96 10.74 -9.58 2.58
C VAL A 96 11.01 -10.23 3.95
N ALA A 97 10.41 -9.71 5.02
CA ALA A 97 10.64 -10.19 6.39
C ALA A 97 9.85 -11.45 6.77
N LEU A 98 8.77 -11.77 6.06
CA LEU A 98 7.86 -12.89 6.36
C LEU A 98 8.54 -14.26 6.33
N ALA A 99 9.30 -14.60 5.27
CA ALA A 99 10.10 -15.82 5.21
C ALA A 99 11.03 -16.00 6.41
N PRO A 100 11.99 -15.09 6.66
CA PRO A 100 12.92 -15.27 7.77
C PRO A 100 12.20 -15.27 9.13
N ALA A 101 11.19 -14.41 9.33
CA ALA A 101 10.41 -14.39 10.57
C ALA A 101 9.72 -15.74 10.83
N SER A 102 9.03 -16.29 9.82
CA SER A 102 8.35 -17.59 9.93
C SER A 102 9.35 -18.73 10.16
N GLY A 103 10.52 -18.69 9.51
CA GLY A 103 11.60 -19.66 9.70
C GLY A 103 12.14 -19.69 11.13
N VAL A 104 12.34 -18.52 11.74
CA VAL A 104 12.70 -18.41 13.16
C VAL A 104 11.61 -18.99 14.05
N GLY A 105 10.33 -18.72 13.75
CA GLY A 105 9.20 -19.30 14.48
C GLY A 105 9.22 -20.83 14.47
N TRP A 106 9.45 -21.43 13.29
CA TRP A 106 9.54 -22.89 13.14
C TRP A 106 10.75 -23.47 13.87
N ALA A 107 11.90 -22.78 13.87
CA ALA A 107 13.09 -23.19 14.60
C ALA A 107 12.86 -23.16 16.12
N VAL A 108 12.22 -22.12 16.65
CA VAL A 108 11.84 -22.02 18.07
C VAL A 108 10.86 -23.13 18.46
N LEU A 109 9.89 -23.44 17.60
CA LEU A 109 8.97 -24.57 17.80
C LEU A 109 9.70 -25.91 17.84
N ALA A 110 10.68 -26.13 16.96
CA ALA A 110 11.49 -27.34 16.95
C ALA A 110 12.29 -27.47 18.25
N GLY A 111 12.93 -26.39 18.70
CA GLY A 111 13.64 -26.35 19.98
C GLY A 111 12.73 -26.62 21.18
N ALA A 112 11.53 -26.04 21.20
CA ALA A 112 10.53 -26.30 22.21
C ALA A 112 10.11 -27.77 22.27
N ALA A 113 9.87 -28.39 21.11
CA ALA A 113 9.53 -29.80 21.01
C ALA A 113 10.69 -30.71 21.48
N LEU A 114 11.95 -30.35 21.17
CA LEU A 114 13.13 -31.08 21.63
C LEU A 114 13.25 -31.02 23.15
N LEU A 115 13.12 -29.82 23.72
CA LEU A 115 13.21 -29.60 25.16
C LEU A 115 12.10 -30.35 25.90
N ALA A 116 10.88 -30.38 25.35
CA ALA A 116 9.77 -31.17 25.90
C ALA A 116 10.09 -32.67 25.91
N LEU A 117 10.71 -33.20 24.85
CA LEU A 117 11.12 -34.62 24.78
C LEU A 117 12.21 -34.94 25.81
N VAL A 118 13.27 -34.13 25.89
CA VAL A 118 14.40 -34.35 26.80
C VAL A 118 13.98 -34.25 28.27
N THR A 119 13.05 -33.36 28.59
CA THR A 119 12.57 -33.15 29.96
C THR A 119 11.36 -34.02 30.30
N ALA A 120 10.93 -34.90 29.39
CA ALA A 120 9.68 -35.65 29.45
C ALA A 120 8.45 -34.77 29.77
N GLY A 121 8.51 -33.48 29.41
CA GLY A 121 7.48 -32.48 29.70
C GLY A 121 7.31 -32.14 31.18
N ARG A 122 8.24 -32.53 32.07
CA ARG A 122 8.11 -32.35 33.53
C ARG A 122 9.03 -31.25 34.08
N GLY A 123 8.64 -30.71 35.24
CA GLY A 123 9.42 -29.72 35.99
C GLY A 123 9.58 -28.37 35.28
N ARG A 124 10.61 -27.60 35.68
CA ARG A 124 10.91 -26.28 35.08
C ARG A 124 11.17 -26.35 33.57
N GLY A 125 11.74 -27.45 33.09
CA GLY A 125 12.03 -27.68 31.67
C GLY A 125 10.77 -27.78 30.79
N GLY A 126 9.72 -28.47 31.27
CA GLY A 126 8.43 -28.53 30.58
C GLY A 126 7.74 -27.17 30.48
N HIS A 127 7.83 -26.33 31.53
CA HIS A 127 7.24 -24.98 31.52
C HIS A 127 7.93 -24.04 30.53
N VAL A 128 9.27 -24.10 30.45
CA VAL A 128 10.05 -23.35 29.46
C VAL A 128 9.74 -23.83 28.04
N ALA A 129 9.65 -25.15 27.82
CA ALA A 129 9.27 -25.72 26.54
C ALA A 129 7.88 -25.27 26.08
N ARG A 130 6.89 -25.22 26.98
CA ARG A 130 5.53 -24.75 26.68
C ARG A 130 5.53 -23.27 26.26
N ARG A 131 6.22 -22.41 27.01
CA ARG A 131 6.33 -20.97 26.67
C ARG A 131 7.06 -20.74 25.35
N MET A 132 8.20 -21.40 25.13
CA MET A 132 8.91 -21.33 23.85
C MET A 132 8.04 -21.84 22.70
N GLY A 133 7.29 -22.93 22.92
CA GLY A 133 6.37 -23.47 21.94
C GLY A 133 5.25 -22.50 21.56
N LEU A 134 4.71 -21.77 22.54
CA LEU A 134 3.70 -20.72 22.31
C LEU A 134 4.22 -19.57 21.45
N TYR A 135 5.38 -19.00 21.80
CA TYR A 135 5.99 -17.93 21.00
C TYR A 135 6.41 -18.40 19.62
N GLY A 136 6.97 -19.61 19.52
CA GLY A 136 7.31 -20.24 18.24
C GLY A 136 6.08 -20.47 17.37
N ALA A 137 4.98 -20.99 17.94
CA ALA A 137 3.71 -21.20 17.22
C ALA A 137 3.09 -19.89 16.75
N PHE A 138 3.15 -18.86 17.58
CA PHE A 138 2.68 -17.53 17.21
C PHE A 138 3.44 -17.00 15.99
N LEU A 139 4.77 -17.05 16.02
CA LEU A 139 5.61 -16.53 14.95
C LEU A 139 5.54 -17.39 13.67
N ALA A 140 5.48 -18.72 13.82
CA ALA A 140 5.48 -19.67 12.71
C ALA A 140 4.14 -19.79 11.99
N VAL A 141 3.04 -19.68 12.74
CA VAL A 141 1.69 -20.03 12.25
C VAL A 141 0.73 -18.86 12.39
N ALA A 142 0.64 -18.23 13.57
CA ALA A 142 -0.34 -17.16 13.77
C ALA A 142 -0.05 -15.94 12.90
N LEU A 143 1.22 -15.58 12.72
CA LEU A 143 1.60 -14.43 11.90
C LEU A 143 1.32 -14.65 10.40
N PRO A 144 1.85 -15.68 9.72
CA PRO A 144 1.47 -15.94 8.33
C PRO A 144 -0.01 -16.24 8.16
N GLY A 145 -0.60 -16.96 9.11
CA GLY A 145 -2.03 -17.29 9.11
C GLY A 145 -2.92 -16.06 9.19
N ALA A 146 -2.56 -15.05 9.99
CA ALA A 146 -3.31 -13.81 10.09
C ALA A 146 -3.29 -13.01 8.77
N PHE A 147 -2.15 -12.95 8.08
CA PHE A 147 -2.06 -12.32 6.77
C PHE A 147 -2.83 -13.08 5.71
N LEU A 148 -2.77 -14.41 5.73
CA LEU A 148 -3.51 -15.25 4.79
C LEU A 148 -5.03 -15.15 4.99
N LEU A 149 -5.49 -15.19 6.25
CA LEU A 149 -6.89 -14.97 6.59
C LEU A 149 -7.33 -13.56 6.22
N SER A 150 -6.48 -12.57 6.47
CA SER A 150 -6.74 -11.19 6.05
C SER A 150 -6.91 -11.10 4.54
N ALA A 151 -6.05 -11.73 3.74
CA ALA A 151 -6.17 -11.74 2.29
C ALA A 151 -7.56 -12.25 1.83
N LEU A 152 -7.98 -13.40 2.36
CA LEU A 152 -9.24 -14.03 1.98
C LEU A 152 -10.48 -13.23 2.38
N LEU A 153 -10.42 -12.53 3.53
CA LEU A 153 -11.53 -11.72 4.01
C LEU A 153 -11.53 -10.33 3.37
N ALA A 154 -10.38 -9.67 3.34
CA ALA A 154 -10.27 -8.30 2.91
C ALA A 154 -10.57 -8.14 1.43
N ASP A 155 -10.12 -9.08 0.58
CA ASP A 155 -10.47 -9.06 -0.85
C ASP A 155 -11.99 -9.07 -1.04
N ARG A 156 -12.70 -9.95 -0.34
CA ARG A 156 -14.16 -10.01 -0.43
C ARG A 156 -14.84 -8.76 0.12
N MET A 157 -14.36 -8.25 1.27
CA MET A 157 -14.95 -7.08 1.92
C MET A 157 -14.70 -5.78 1.15
N THR A 158 -13.58 -5.68 0.44
CA THR A 158 -13.15 -4.44 -0.22
C THR A 158 -13.32 -4.45 -1.73
N ALA A 159 -13.63 -5.59 -2.36
CA ALA A 159 -13.73 -5.73 -3.82
C ALA A 159 -14.63 -4.67 -4.47
N GLN A 160 -15.81 -4.40 -3.90
CA GLN A 160 -16.75 -3.45 -4.49
C GLN A 160 -16.25 -2.00 -4.40
N VAL A 161 -15.67 -1.63 -3.25
CA VAL A 161 -15.11 -0.29 -3.02
C VAL A 161 -13.91 -0.08 -3.93
N TRP A 162 -13.02 -1.08 -4.00
CA TRP A 162 -11.86 -1.07 -4.89
C TRP A 162 -12.29 -0.87 -6.35
N ALA A 163 -13.16 -1.75 -6.88
CA ALA A 163 -13.55 -1.70 -8.28
C ALA A 163 -14.23 -0.39 -8.68
N ARG A 164 -15.06 0.17 -7.80
CA ARG A 164 -15.73 1.46 -8.04
C ARG A 164 -14.72 2.60 -8.11
N HIS A 165 -13.85 2.71 -7.11
CA HIS A 165 -12.97 3.87 -6.99
C HIS A 165 -11.74 3.78 -7.89
N SER A 166 -11.26 2.57 -8.22
CA SER A 166 -10.22 2.42 -9.24
C SER A 166 -10.73 2.85 -10.61
N ALA A 167 -11.98 2.48 -10.97
CA ALA A 167 -12.57 2.89 -12.25
C ALA A 167 -12.71 4.41 -12.38
N ILE A 168 -13.08 5.11 -11.29
CA ILE A 168 -13.16 6.58 -11.27
C ILE A 168 -11.77 7.20 -11.45
N VAL A 169 -10.77 6.68 -10.74
CA VAL A 169 -9.38 7.15 -10.88
C VAL A 169 -8.87 6.91 -12.30
N ASP A 170 -9.11 5.74 -12.87
CA ASP A 170 -8.70 5.38 -14.22
C ASP A 170 -9.39 6.27 -15.27
N GLU A 171 -10.69 6.54 -15.13
CA GLU A 171 -11.44 7.42 -16.04
C GLU A 171 -10.91 8.86 -16.02
N ILE A 172 -10.60 9.38 -14.83
CA ILE A 172 -10.10 10.74 -14.65
C ILE A 172 -8.65 10.86 -15.13
N THR A 173 -7.81 9.86 -14.87
CA THR A 173 -6.39 9.89 -15.25
C THR A 173 -6.16 9.58 -16.72
N ALA A 174 -7.02 8.79 -17.38
CA ALA A 174 -6.95 8.55 -18.83
C ALA A 174 -7.13 9.83 -19.66
N GLN A 175 -7.78 10.87 -19.10
CA GLN A 175 -7.95 12.18 -19.75
C GLN A 175 -6.72 13.09 -19.58
N VAL A 176 -5.81 12.73 -18.67
CA VAL A 176 -4.62 13.51 -18.31
C VAL A 176 -3.34 12.87 -18.88
N ASP A 177 -3.42 11.69 -19.53
CA ASP A 177 -2.26 11.02 -20.12
C ASP A 177 -1.62 11.89 -21.22
N PRO A 178 -0.41 12.44 -21.00
CA PRO A 178 0.26 13.33 -21.95
C PRO A 178 1.05 12.55 -23.00
N ALA A 179 0.70 11.28 -23.25
CA ALA A 179 1.31 10.49 -24.30
C ALA A 179 0.91 11.03 -25.69
N VAL A 180 1.77 11.92 -26.19
CA VAL A 180 2.17 12.23 -27.58
C VAL A 180 2.16 13.74 -27.82
N ALA A 181 3.19 14.42 -27.30
CA ALA A 181 3.71 15.63 -27.92
C ALA A 181 4.91 15.21 -28.80
N VAL A 182 4.65 15.02 -30.09
CA VAL A 182 5.70 14.93 -31.11
C VAL A 182 6.43 16.27 -31.11
N PRO A 183 7.77 16.31 -31.01
CA PRO A 183 8.50 17.57 -31.12
C PRO A 183 8.20 18.15 -32.51
N VAL A 184 7.62 19.35 -32.55
CA VAL A 184 7.41 20.09 -33.79
C VAL A 184 8.78 20.57 -34.27
N GLU A 185 9.47 19.72 -35.02
CA GLU A 185 10.59 20.13 -35.87
C GLU A 185 10.02 20.99 -37.01
N GLY A 186 9.96 22.31 -36.81
CA GLY A 186 9.37 23.22 -37.81
C GLY A 186 9.51 24.72 -37.54
N SER A 187 10.68 25.26 -37.92
CA SER A 187 10.95 26.65 -38.38
C SER A 187 10.49 27.86 -37.54
N GLY A 188 11.43 28.41 -36.76
CA GLY A 188 11.44 29.81 -36.32
C GLY A 188 10.82 30.08 -34.94
N VAL A 189 11.32 31.14 -34.28
CA VAL A 189 10.88 31.60 -32.94
C VAL A 189 9.36 31.79 -32.88
N MET A 190 8.75 32.23 -33.99
CA MET A 190 7.30 32.41 -34.09
C MET A 190 6.51 31.09 -34.11
N GLY A 191 7.04 30.04 -34.77
CA GLY A 191 6.46 28.69 -34.75
C GLY A 191 6.58 28.04 -33.37
N ALA A 192 7.71 28.24 -32.69
CA ALA A 192 7.90 27.80 -31.31
C ALA A 192 6.94 28.50 -30.33
N LEU A 193 6.70 29.81 -30.49
CA LEU A 193 5.74 30.57 -29.68
C LEU A 193 4.30 30.14 -29.91
N GLN A 194 3.90 29.84 -31.16
CA GLN A 194 2.56 29.33 -31.46
C GLN A 194 2.38 27.90 -30.93
N GLY A 195 3.40 27.05 -31.06
CA GLY A 195 3.41 25.71 -30.45
C GLY A 195 3.21 25.76 -28.94
N ALA A 196 4.00 26.60 -28.26
CA ALA A 196 3.89 26.79 -26.81
C ALA A 196 2.51 27.32 -26.37
N ARG A 197 1.88 28.21 -27.15
CA ARG A 197 0.52 28.70 -26.87
C ARG A 197 -0.55 27.61 -27.02
N MET A 198 -0.49 26.81 -28.09
CA MET A 198 -1.44 25.71 -28.28
C MET A 198 -1.28 24.63 -27.21
N GLU A 199 -0.06 24.37 -26.78
CA GLU A 199 0.24 23.45 -25.68
C GLU A 199 -0.27 24.01 -24.34
N PHE A 200 -0.11 25.32 -24.11
CA PHE A 200 -0.69 26.01 -22.95
C PHE A 200 -2.22 25.94 -22.92
N GLU A 201 -2.91 26.23 -24.02
CA GLU A 201 -4.38 26.15 -24.11
C GLU A 201 -4.88 24.72 -23.88
N ARG A 202 -4.17 23.73 -24.42
CA ARG A 202 -4.48 22.32 -24.19
C ARG A 202 -4.31 21.94 -22.73
N TYR A 203 -3.21 22.37 -22.12
CA TYR A 203 -2.90 22.10 -20.72
C TYR A 203 -3.88 22.77 -19.76
N SER A 204 -4.25 24.02 -20.00
CA SER A 204 -5.24 24.75 -19.18
C SER A 204 -6.64 24.13 -19.29
N THR A 205 -7.02 23.64 -20.48
CA THR A 205 -8.28 22.91 -20.68
C THR A 205 -8.29 21.59 -19.92
N MET A 206 -7.20 20.81 -19.96
CA MET A 206 -7.06 19.57 -19.18
C MET A 206 -7.08 19.85 -17.67
N ALA A 207 -6.40 20.90 -17.22
CA ALA A 207 -6.39 21.31 -15.83
C ALA A 207 -7.79 21.74 -15.33
N GLY A 208 -8.56 22.45 -16.16
CA GLY A 208 -9.95 22.79 -15.87
C GLY A 208 -10.85 21.56 -15.76
N ALA A 209 -10.73 20.60 -16.68
CA ALA A 209 -11.49 19.34 -16.62
C ALA A 209 -11.12 18.48 -15.40
N LEU A 210 -9.84 18.43 -15.03
CA LEU A 210 -9.38 17.74 -13.83
C LEU A 210 -9.89 18.45 -12.55
N TYR A 211 -9.93 19.78 -12.56
CA TYR A 211 -10.46 20.58 -11.46
C TYR A 211 -11.92 20.27 -11.17
N GLU A 212 -12.77 20.24 -12.19
CA GLU A 212 -14.20 19.93 -12.03
C GLU A 212 -14.44 18.54 -11.43
N ARG A 213 -13.49 17.62 -11.60
CA ARG A 213 -13.55 16.24 -11.08
C ARG A 213 -12.65 15.99 -9.87
N SER A 214 -11.98 17.03 -9.36
CA SER A 214 -10.99 16.90 -8.29
C SER A 214 -11.57 16.34 -6.99
N ASP A 215 -12.79 16.75 -6.63
CA ASP A 215 -13.47 16.25 -5.43
C ASP A 215 -13.76 14.74 -5.51
N ALA A 216 -14.31 14.29 -6.64
CA ALA A 216 -14.56 12.87 -6.89
C ALA A 216 -13.27 12.04 -6.93
N LEU A 217 -12.19 12.62 -7.44
CA LEU A 217 -10.87 12.00 -7.47
C LEU A 217 -10.29 11.85 -6.06
N VAL A 218 -10.26 12.94 -5.28
CA VAL A 218 -9.77 12.93 -3.89
C VAL A 218 -10.59 11.95 -3.04
N GLN A 219 -11.92 11.98 -3.17
CA GLN A 219 -12.80 11.03 -2.47
C GLN A 219 -12.47 9.59 -2.82
N SER A 220 -12.20 9.30 -4.10
CA SER A 220 -11.84 7.96 -4.56
C SER A 220 -10.48 7.53 -4.06
N LEU A 221 -9.49 8.43 -4.03
CA LEU A 221 -8.16 8.19 -3.48
C LEU A 221 -8.21 7.92 -1.97
N ILE A 222 -9.04 8.66 -1.21
CA ILE A 222 -9.28 8.42 0.21
C ILE A 222 -9.93 7.03 0.41
N ALA A 223 -10.90 6.66 -0.41
CA ALA A 223 -11.53 5.34 -0.32
C ALA A 223 -10.53 4.20 -0.62
N LEU A 224 -9.68 4.35 -1.64
CA LEU A 224 -8.62 3.40 -1.95
C LEU A 224 -7.58 3.34 -0.81
N LEU A 225 -7.20 4.48 -0.24
CA LEU A 225 -6.32 4.54 0.93
C LEU A 225 -6.94 3.80 2.12
N ALA A 226 -8.23 4.02 2.40
CA ALA A 226 -8.94 3.33 3.46
C ALA A 226 -8.95 1.80 3.24
N VAL A 227 -9.13 1.36 1.99
CA VAL A 227 -9.01 -0.06 1.60
C VAL A 227 -7.60 -0.57 1.89
N PHE A 228 -6.56 0.15 1.49
CA PHE A 228 -5.17 -0.25 1.76
C PHE A 228 -4.88 -0.36 3.26
N LEU A 229 -5.25 0.66 4.04
CA LEU A 229 -5.06 0.66 5.50
C LEU A 229 -5.84 -0.49 6.16
N PHE A 230 -7.05 -0.77 5.69
CA PHE A 230 -7.84 -1.88 6.17
C PHE A 230 -7.19 -3.23 5.88
N LYS A 231 -6.78 -3.45 4.62
CA LYS A 231 -6.15 -4.69 4.14
C LYS A 231 -4.81 -4.97 4.80
N MET A 232 -4.02 -3.93 5.04
CA MET A 232 -2.64 -4.02 5.52
C MET A 232 -2.52 -3.99 7.04
N LEU A 233 -3.26 -3.10 7.70
CA LEU A 233 -3.06 -2.82 9.11
C LEU A 233 -4.23 -3.35 9.93
N VAL A 234 -5.45 -2.87 9.65
CA VAL A 234 -6.59 -3.08 10.55
C VAL A 234 -6.95 -4.55 10.65
N LEU A 235 -7.16 -5.21 9.51
CA LEU A 235 -7.63 -6.60 9.50
C LEU A 235 -6.57 -7.60 9.98
N PRO A 236 -5.30 -7.57 9.51
CA PRO A 236 -4.27 -8.47 10.03
C PRO A 236 -4.04 -8.29 11.53
N LEU A 237 -4.04 -7.04 12.03
CA LEU A 237 -3.82 -6.75 13.44
C LEU A 237 -4.99 -7.23 14.30
N MET A 238 -6.22 -7.10 13.82
CA MET A 238 -7.40 -7.68 14.48
C MET A 238 -7.33 -9.20 14.56
N ILE A 239 -6.93 -9.88 13.48
CA ILE A 239 -6.80 -11.34 13.45
C ILE A 239 -5.66 -11.78 14.39
N LEU A 240 -4.52 -11.09 14.37
CA LEU A 240 -3.39 -11.33 15.27
C LEU A 240 -3.78 -11.15 16.74
N ALA A 241 -4.50 -10.08 17.07
CA ALA A 241 -4.98 -9.82 18.42
C ALA A 241 -5.93 -10.93 18.89
N GLY A 242 -6.87 -11.34 18.04
CA GLY A 242 -7.76 -12.47 18.31
C GLY A 242 -7.00 -13.78 18.55
N ALA A 243 -6.02 -14.09 17.68
CA ALA A 243 -5.17 -15.27 17.81
C ALA A 243 -4.35 -15.25 19.12
N TRP A 244 -3.79 -14.10 19.49
CA TRP A 244 -3.02 -13.93 20.72
C TRP A 244 -3.88 -14.11 21.99
N ILE A 245 -5.07 -13.51 22.02
CA ILE A 245 -6.02 -13.66 23.14
C ILE A 245 -6.44 -15.12 23.26
N GLY A 246 -6.76 -15.79 22.14
CA GLY A 246 -7.10 -17.21 22.12
C GLY A 246 -5.98 -18.10 22.65
N LEU A 247 -4.73 -17.85 22.23
CA LEU A 247 -3.56 -18.59 22.72
C LEU A 247 -3.35 -18.42 24.23
N ARG A 248 -3.52 -17.21 24.77
CA ARG A 248 -3.41 -16.97 26.22
C ARG A 248 -4.53 -17.64 27.02
N ALA A 249 -5.76 -17.66 26.49
CA ALA A 249 -6.87 -18.34 27.14
C ALA A 249 -6.64 -19.86 27.25
N LEU A 250 -5.91 -20.46 26.31
CA LEU A 250 -5.50 -21.86 26.35
C LEU A 250 -4.31 -22.13 27.29
N ASP A 251 -3.50 -21.13 27.61
CA ASP A 251 -2.36 -21.28 28.53
C ASP A 251 -2.77 -21.12 30.01
N GLY A 252 -3.80 -20.32 30.27
CA GLY A 252 -4.35 -20.07 31.61
C GLY A 252 -5.40 -21.07 32.10
N ARG A 253 -5.74 -22.09 31.31
CA ARG A 253 -6.49 -23.28 31.71
C ARG A 253 -5.54 -24.45 31.94
#